data_AF-A0A2E8IGF8-F1
#
_entry.id   AF-A0A2E8IGF8-F1
#
_cell.length_a   1.000
_cell.length_b   1.000
_cell.length_c   1.000
_cell.angle_alpha   90.00
_cell.angle_beta   90.00
_cell.angle_gamma   90.00
#
_symmetry.space_group_name_H-M   'P 1'
#
loop_
_entity.id
_entity.type
_entity.pdbx_description
1 polymer ?
#
loop_
_entity_poly.entity_id
_entity_poly.type
_entity_poly.pdbx_seq_one_letter_code
_entity_poly.pdbx_strand_id
1 'polypeptide(L)' 'MSSLKLKKYLKNYSKQLVASSLIWLIGMALVAYSIADSSSSEQLITLKYIPVYTVALLSTLCVGLCHYLYWQEALTE' A
#
# COMPACT_ATOMS: atom_id res chain seq x y z
N MET A 1 19.61 -7.44 19.76
CA MET A 1 19.27 -6.26 18.93
C MET A 1 19.34 -5.00 19.80
N SER A 2 20.20 -4.04 19.47
CA SER A 2 20.35 -2.81 20.27
C SER A 2 19.06 -1.98 20.31
N SER A 3 18.74 -1.39 21.46
CA SER A 3 17.60 -0.48 21.68
C SER A 3 17.51 0.65 20.62
N LEU A 4 18.67 1.17 20.19
CA LEU A 4 18.77 2.20 19.16
C LEU A 4 18.36 1.70 17.76
N LYS A 5 18.68 0.44 17.42
CA LYS A 5 18.28 -0.18 16.16
C LYS A 5 16.77 -0.40 16.11
N LEU A 6 16.18 -0.90 17.20
CA LEU A 6 14.72 -1.10 17.30
C LEU A 6 13.94 0.23 17.14
N LYS A 7 14.44 1.31 17.73
CA LYS A 7 13.80 2.64 17.66
C LYS A 7 13.84 3.23 16.25
N LYS A 8 14.95 3.03 15.53
CA LYS A 8 15.10 3.45 14.12
C LYS A 8 14.20 2.63 13.19
N TYR A 9 14.13 1.32 13.43
CA TYR A 9 13.23 0.39 12.74
C TYR A 9 11.76 0.79 12.89
N LEU A 10 11.26 0.96 14.12
CA LEU A 10 9.88 1.37 14.39
C LEU A 10 9.51 2.69 13.72
N LYS A 11 10.46 3.64 13.66
CA LYS A 11 10.26 4.94 12.99
C LYS A 11 10.12 4.78 11.47
N ASN A 12 10.94 3.94 10.84
CA ASN A 12 10.86 3.69 9.39
C ASN A 12 9.60 2.90 9.03
N TYR A 13 9.28 1.87 9.81
CA TYR A 13 8.07 1.07 9.66
C TYR A 13 6.80 1.92 9.83
N SER A 14 6.76 2.83 10.81
CA SER A 14 5.65 3.76 11.00
C SER A 14 5.46 4.70 9.80
N LYS A 15 6.56 5.23 9.23
CA LYS A 15 6.47 6.06 8.01
C LYS A 15 5.92 5.28 6.81
N GLN A 16 6.35 4.04 6.63
CA GLN A 16 5.88 3.17 5.57
C GLN A 16 4.41 2.78 5.76
N LEU A 17 3.99 2.52 7.00
CA LEU A 17 2.59 2.24 7.33
C LEU A 17 1.69 3.44 7.00
N VAL A 18 2.15 4.67 7.30
CA VAL A 18 1.43 5.90 6.95
C VAL A 18 1.35 6.08 5.43
N ALA A 19 2.45 5.85 4.71
CA ALA A 19 2.47 5.93 3.24
C ALA A 19 1.54 4.87 2.60
N SER A 20 1.58 3.64 3.09
CA SER A 20 0.69 2.56 2.64
C SER A 20 -0.78 2.89 2.93
N SER A 21 -1.07 3.45 4.11
CA SER A 21 -2.42 3.87 4.49
C SER A 21 -2.95 4.99 3.58
N LEU A 22 -2.10 5.96 3.22
CA LEU A 22 -2.43 7.04 2.28
C LEU A 22 -2.75 6.50 0.87
N ILE A 23 -1.93 5.59 0.36
CA ILE A 23 -2.16 4.93 -0.93
C ILE A 23 -3.50 4.19 -0.92
N TRP A 24 -3.80 3.49 0.18
CA TRP A 24 -5.05 2.77 0.35
C TRP A 24 -6.25 3.71 0.35
N LEU A 25 -6.13 4.86 1.04
CA LEU A 25 -7.16 5.89 1.11
C LEU A 25 -7.43 6.53 -0.27
N ILE A 26 -6.37 6.81 -1.04
CA ILE A 26 -6.49 7.29 -2.43
C ILE A 26 -7.16 6.22 -3.32
N GLY A 27 -6.77 4.96 -3.17
CA GLY A 27 -7.38 3.83 -3.86
C GLY A 27 -8.89 3.74 -3.59
N MET A 28 -9.30 3.83 -2.33
CA MET A 28 -10.71 3.84 -1.94
C MET A 28 -11.46 5.06 -2.48
N ALA A 29 -10.83 6.24 -2.50
CA ALA A 29 -11.42 7.44 -3.10
C ALA A 29 -11.66 7.29 -4.61
N LEU A 30 -10.71 6.69 -5.33
CA LEU A 30 -10.85 6.39 -6.75
C LEU A 30 -11.96 5.35 -7.01
N VAL A 31 -12.09 4.34 -6.15
CA VAL A 31 -13.21 3.38 -6.19
C VAL A 31 -14.54 4.08 -5.95
N ALA A 32 -14.64 4.94 -4.94
CA ALA A 32 -15.86 5.68 -4.63
C ALA A 32 -16.27 6.62 -5.76
N TYR A 33 -15.31 7.35 -6.34
CA TYR A 33 -15.53 8.20 -7.51
C TYR A 33 -16.02 7.39 -8.72
N SER A 34 -15.35 6.28 -8.99
CA SER A 34 -15.70 5.33 -10.05
C SER A 34 -17.13 4.80 -9.92
N ILE A 35 -17.57 4.47 -8.70
CA ILE A 35 -18.95 4.04 -8.43
C ILE A 35 -19.94 5.20 -8.63
N ALA A 36 -19.59 6.42 -8.20
CA ALA A 36 -20.45 7.59 -8.34
C ALA A 36 -20.64 8.05 -9.81
N ASP A 37 -19.61 7.88 -10.65
CA ASP A 37 -19.62 8.27 -12.07
C ASP A 37 -20.23 7.18 -12.98
N SER A 38 -20.34 5.94 -12.51
CA SER A 38 -20.90 4.85 -13.30
C SER A 38 -22.41 5.01 -13.51
N SER A 39 -22.81 5.14 -14.77
CA SER A 39 -24.20 5.33 -15.21
C SER A 39 -24.89 4.02 -15.65
N SER A 40 -24.14 2.92 -15.78
CA SER A 40 -24.68 1.58 -16.07
C SER A 40 -24.00 0.48 -15.24
N SER A 41 -24.76 -0.57 -14.92
CA SER A 41 -24.30 -1.69 -14.10
C SER A 41 -23.18 -2.51 -14.75
N GLU A 42 -23.08 -2.51 -16.09
CA GLU A 42 -22.04 -3.21 -16.85
C GLU A 42 -20.67 -2.51 -16.76
N GLN A 43 -20.67 -1.17 -16.74
CA GLN A 43 -19.44 -0.39 -16.50
C GLN A 43 -18.92 -0.64 -15.10
N LEU A 44 -19.80 -0.72 -14.10
CA LEU A 44 -19.50 -1.03 -12.70
C LEU A 44 -18.75 -2.36 -12.53
N ILE A 45 -19.10 -3.39 -13.30
CA ILE A 45 -18.42 -4.70 -13.27
C ILE A 45 -16.99 -4.58 -13.78
N THR A 46 -16.77 -3.86 -14.88
CA THR A 46 -15.44 -3.65 -15.46
C THR A 46 -14.55 -2.77 -14.55
N LEU A 47 -15.18 -1.77 -13.92
CA LEU A 47 -14.56 -0.82 -13.00
C LEU A 47 -14.33 -1.41 -11.59
N LYS A 48 -14.98 -2.53 -11.24
CA LYS A 48 -14.72 -3.26 -9.98
C LYS A 48 -13.33 -3.86 -9.95
N TYR A 49 -12.78 -4.22 -11.11
CA TYR A 49 -11.51 -4.95 -11.19
C TYR A 49 -10.29 -4.02 -11.21
N ILE A 50 -10.30 -2.95 -12.01
CA ILE A 50 -9.12 -2.10 -12.24
C ILE A 50 -8.57 -1.44 -10.95
N PRO A 51 -9.33 -0.65 -10.19
CA PRO A 51 -8.85 -0.02 -8.97
C PRO A 51 -8.59 -1.02 -7.84
N VAL A 52 -9.36 -2.11 -7.74
CA VAL A 52 -9.11 -3.16 -6.73
C VAL A 52 -7.78 -3.87 -6.99
N TYR A 53 -7.50 -4.25 -8.25
CA TYR A 53 -6.20 -4.83 -8.61
C TYR A 53 -5.06 -3.83 -8.45
N THR A 54 -5.28 -2.55 -8.77
CA THR A 54 -4.28 -1.50 -8.57
C THR A 54 -3.93 -1.34 -7.09
N VAL A 55 -4.93 -1.30 -6.21
CA VAL A 55 -4.73 -1.23 -4.75
C VAL A 55 -4.04 -2.48 -4.23
N ALA A 56 -4.43 -3.67 -4.70
CA ALA A 56 -3.81 -4.93 -4.30
C ALA A 56 -2.33 -5.00 -4.73
N LEU A 57 -2.01 -4.61 -5.96
CA LEU A 57 -0.65 -4.55 -6.49
C LEU A 57 0.21 -3.52 -5.74
N LEU A 58 -0.29 -2.30 -5.52
CA LEU A 58 0.46 -1.29 -4.78
C LEU A 58 0.70 -1.70 -3.33
N SER A 59 -0.29 -2.32 -2.69
CA SER A 59 -0.17 -2.80 -1.31
C SER A 59 0.88 -3.92 -1.20
N THR A 60 0.86 -4.89 -2.13
CA THR A 60 1.86 -5.98 -2.16
C THR A 60 3.25 -5.48 -2.51
N LEU A 61 3.38 -4.54 -3.45
CA LEU A 61 4.66 -3.87 -3.74
C LEU A 61 5.21 -3.14 -2.52
N CYS A 62 4.38 -2.41 -1.78
CA CYS A 62 4.81 -1.68 -0.58
C CYS A 62 5.31 -2.65 0.50
N VAL A 63 4.58 -3.74 0.77
CA VAL A 63 4.99 -4.78 1.74
C VAL A 63 6.27 -5.49 1.29
N GLY A 64 6.37 -5.85 0.01
CA GLY A 64 7.56 -6.48 -0.56
C GLY A 64 8.81 -5.59 -0.46
N LEU A 65 8.66 -4.28 -0.73
CA LEU A 65 9.74 -3.31 -0.58
C LEU A 65 10.17 -3.16 0.89
N CYS A 66 9.23 -3.24 1.84
CA CYS A 66 9.53 -3.23 3.27
C CYS A 66 10.36 -4.46 3.68
N HIS A 67 9.96 -5.64 3.23
CA HIS A 67 10.71 -6.88 3.46
C HIS A 67 12.10 -6.84 2.84
N TYR A 68 12.22 -6.30 1.62
CA TYR A 68 13.50 -6.16 0.94
C TYR A 68 14.45 -5.22 1.69
N LEU A 69 13.98 -4.03 2.09
CA LEU A 69 14.78 -3.08 2.86
C LEU A 69 15.21 -3.66 4.21
N TYR A 70 14.33 -4.41 4.88
CA TYR A 70 14.66 -5.14 6.10
C TYR A 70 15.77 -6.17 5.88
N TRP A 71 15.63 -6.99 4.83
CA TRP A 71 16.61 -8.01 4.46
C TRP A 71 17.97 -7.39 4.11
N GLN A 72 17.96 -6.27 3.41
CA GLN A 72 19.18 -5.53 3.06
C GLN A 72 19.88 -4.98 4.32
N GLU A 73 19.14 -4.38 5.26
CA GLU A 73 19.72 -3.93 6.54
C GLU A 73 20.30 -5.10 7.37
N ALA A 74 19.69 -6.28 7.31
CA ALA A 74 20.20 -7.48 7.99
C ALA A 74 21.45 -8.07 7.34
N LEU A 75 21.60 -7.98 6.02
CA LEU A 75 22.77 -8.48 5.27
C LEU A 75 23.99 -7.56 5.30
N THR A 76 23.83 -6.30 5.73
CA THR A 76 24.92 -5.33 5.80
C THR A 76 25.58 -5.30 7.19
N GLU A 77 25.24 -6.26 8.07
CA GLU A 77 25.98 -6.61 9.31
C GLU A 77 27.08 -7.62 9.02
#